data_AF-A0A0K8SQE2-F1
#
_entry.id   AF-A0A0K8SQE2-F1
#
_cell.length_a   1.000
_cell.length_b   1.000
_cell.length_c   1.000
_cell.angle_alpha   90.00
_cell.angle_beta   90.00
_cell.angle_gamma   90.00
#
_symmetry.space_group_name_H-M   'P 1'
#
loop_
_entity.id
_entity.type
_entity.pdbx_description
1 polymer ?
#
loop_
_entity_poly.entity_id
_entity_poly.type
_entity_poly.pdbx_seq_one_letter_code
_entity_poly.pdbx_strand_id
1 'polypeptide(L)'
;LFQLCNFFFAAAFLVPRSYKQGIIILRALLSAGFFVQAVWSGVHICSWDIVVWSAVLGTFNLFHTLVLFIRLIPPSLSPELTELYTRMFSPLKVSRKHFKELTKEASVLTLDPGDSYA
;
A
#
# COMPACT_ATOMS: atom_id res chain seq x y z
N LEU A 1 -7.29 2.93 -26.31
CA LEU A 1 -7.70 2.28 -25.03
C LEU A 1 -7.34 0.80 -25.00
N PHE A 2 -7.66 0.00 -26.03
CA PHE A 2 -7.28 -1.42 -26.09
C PHE A 2 -5.77 -1.68 -25.90
N GLN A 3 -4.89 -0.99 -26.62
CA GLN A 3 -3.44 -1.21 -26.41
C GLN A 3 -2.97 -0.74 -25.03
N LEU A 4 -3.62 0.28 -24.48
CA LEU A 4 -3.28 0.83 -23.16
C LEU A 4 -3.63 -0.13 -22.02
N CYS A 5 -4.80 -0.80 -22.05
CA CYS A 5 -5.12 -1.80 -21.03
C CYS A 5 -4.17 -3.00 -21.10
N ASN A 6 -3.83 -3.47 -22.31
CA ASN A 6 -2.87 -4.56 -22.51
C ASN A 6 -1.47 -4.18 -22.02
N PHE A 7 -1.05 -2.93 -22.23
CA PHE A 7 0.20 -2.43 -21.66
C PHE A 7 0.17 -2.48 -20.12
N PHE A 8 -0.92 -2.03 -19.48
CA PHE A 8 -1.05 -2.12 -18.03
C PHE A 8 -1.02 -3.56 -17.52
N PHE A 9 -1.67 -4.49 -18.21
CA PHE A 9 -1.62 -5.91 -17.86
C PHE A 9 -0.21 -6.48 -18.02
N ALA A 10 0.48 -6.22 -19.13
CA ALA A 10 1.85 -6.66 -19.34
C ALA A 10 2.80 -6.09 -18.28
N ALA A 11 2.69 -4.78 -17.98
CA ALA A 11 3.45 -4.13 -16.94
C ALA A 11 3.20 -4.76 -15.56
N ALA A 12 1.95 -5.09 -15.23
CA ALA A 12 1.62 -5.74 -13.97
C ALA A 12 2.32 -7.10 -13.80
N PHE A 13 2.45 -7.88 -14.87
CA PHE A 13 3.15 -9.17 -14.83
C PHE A 13 4.67 -9.06 -14.82
N LEU A 14 5.22 -7.95 -15.33
CA LEU A 14 6.66 -7.68 -15.28
C LEU A 14 7.13 -7.29 -13.86
N VAL A 15 6.23 -6.82 -13.00
CA VAL A 15 6.59 -6.41 -11.64
C VAL A 15 7.13 -7.61 -10.84
N PRO A 16 8.36 -7.55 -10.31
CA PRO A 16 8.93 -8.62 -9.51
C PRO A 16 8.17 -8.77 -8.19
N ARG A 17 7.63 -9.98 -7.94
CA ARG A 17 6.83 -10.30 -6.75
C ARG A 17 7.64 -10.46 -5.46
N SER A 18 8.96 -10.30 -5.51
CA SER A 18 9.86 -10.54 -4.38
C SER A 18 9.67 -9.54 -3.23
N TYR A 19 9.14 -8.34 -3.51
CA TYR A 19 8.99 -7.27 -2.53
C TYR A 19 7.52 -7.01 -2.18
N LYS A 20 7.24 -6.69 -0.91
CA LYS A 20 5.90 -6.34 -0.41
C LYS A 20 5.29 -5.12 -1.11
N GLN A 21 6.10 -4.22 -1.65
CA GLN A 21 5.62 -3.09 -2.46
C GLN A 21 5.26 -3.53 -3.88
N GLY A 22 5.92 -4.56 -4.42
CA GLY A 22 5.65 -5.09 -5.75
C GLY A 22 4.21 -5.61 -5.90
N ILE A 23 3.65 -6.23 -4.85
CA ILE A 23 2.26 -6.71 -4.91
C ILE A 23 1.23 -5.57 -4.95
N ILE A 24 1.54 -4.40 -4.37
CA ILE A 24 0.69 -3.21 -4.44
C ILE A 24 0.71 -2.64 -5.86
N ILE A 25 1.92 -2.49 -6.42
CA ILE A 25 2.10 -1.97 -7.78
C ILE A 25 1.42 -2.89 -8.79
N LEU A 26 1.60 -4.21 -8.66
CA LEU A 26 0.94 -5.21 -9.49
C LEU A 26 -0.58 -5.04 -9.45
N ARG A 27 -1.18 -4.95 -8.25
CA ARG A 27 -2.65 -4.82 -8.12
C ARG A 27 -3.17 -3.46 -8.58
N ALA A 28 -2.41 -2.39 -8.38
CA ALA A 28 -2.75 -1.07 -8.88
C ALA A 28 -2.77 -1.03 -10.42
N LEU A 29 -1.74 -1.62 -11.06
CA LEU A 29 -1.67 -1.73 -12.52
C LEU A 29 -2.79 -2.59 -13.09
N LEU A 30 -3.12 -3.73 -12.45
CA LEU A 30 -4.26 -4.55 -12.84
C LEU A 30 -5.58 -3.78 -12.72
N SER A 31 -5.79 -3.06 -11.62
CA SER A 31 -6.99 -2.25 -11.41
C SER A 31 -7.14 -1.18 -12.51
N ALA A 32 -6.06 -0.44 -12.81
CA ALA A 32 -6.05 0.52 -13.91
C ALA A 32 -6.34 -0.13 -15.28
N GLY A 33 -5.71 -1.27 -15.57
CA GLY A 33 -5.94 -2.04 -16.79
C GLY A 33 -7.40 -2.46 -16.96
N PHE A 34 -8.03 -2.96 -15.89
CA PHE A 34 -9.45 -3.35 -15.90
C PHE A 34 -10.39 -2.16 -16.10
N PHE A 35 -10.14 -1.00 -15.49
CA PHE A 35 -10.98 0.19 -15.73
C PHE A 35 -10.85 0.68 -17.18
N VAL A 36 -9.64 0.72 -17.73
CA VAL A 36 -9.42 1.08 -19.14
C VAL A 36 -10.10 0.08 -20.08
N GLN A 37 -10.08 -1.21 -19.76
CA GLN A 37 -10.77 -2.26 -20.50
C GLN A 37 -12.30 -2.11 -20.42
N ALA A 38 -12.84 -1.76 -19.25
CA ALA A 38 -14.27 -1.49 -19.07
C ALA A 38 -14.73 -0.30 -19.93
N VAL A 39 -13.99 0.81 -19.91
CA VAL A 39 -14.29 1.99 -20.74
C VAL A 39 -14.22 1.63 -22.23
N TRP A 40 -13.17 0.92 -22.66
CA TRP A 40 -13.03 0.55 -24.06
C TRP A 40 -14.15 -0.38 -24.55
N SER A 41 -14.45 -1.42 -23.78
CA SER A 41 -15.50 -2.39 -24.15
C SER A 41 -16.89 -1.77 -24.14
N GLY A 42 -17.15 -0.82 -23.24
CA GLY A 42 -18.41 -0.07 -23.21
C GLY A 42 -18.57 0.88 -24.39
N VAL A 43 -17.51 1.59 -24.77
CA VAL A 43 -17.55 2.61 -25.84
C VAL A 43 -17.46 1.99 -27.25
N HIS A 44 -16.64 0.96 -27.44
CA HIS A 44 -16.33 0.45 -28.78
C HIS A 44 -17.01 -0.87 -29.14
N ILE A 45 -17.22 -1.76 -28.18
CA ILE A 45 -17.81 -3.09 -28.43
C ILE A 45 -19.27 -3.14 -27.97
N CYS A 46 -19.70 -2.25 -27.08
CA CYS A 46 -21.00 -2.28 -26.40
C CYS A 46 -21.28 -3.65 -25.73
N SER A 47 -20.22 -4.36 -25.34
CA SER A 47 -20.37 -5.65 -24.66
C SER A 47 -20.51 -5.43 -23.16
N TRP A 48 -21.76 -5.51 -22.69
CA TRP A 48 -22.09 -5.31 -21.29
C TRP A 48 -21.40 -6.32 -20.38
N ASP A 49 -21.27 -7.57 -20.83
CA ASP A 49 -20.59 -8.63 -20.08
C ASP A 49 -19.14 -8.24 -19.75
N ILE A 50 -18.37 -7.79 -20.76
CA ILE A 50 -16.97 -7.40 -20.57
C ILE A 50 -16.86 -6.19 -19.62
N VAL A 51 -17.77 -5.22 -19.75
CA VAL A 51 -17.82 -4.03 -18.89
C VAL A 51 -18.04 -4.42 -17.44
N VAL A 52 -19.05 -5.26 -17.17
CA VAL A 52 -19.41 -5.69 -15.82
C VAL A 52 -18.25 -6.47 -15.18
N TRP A 53 -17.71 -7.47 -15.87
CA TRP A 53 -16.61 -8.26 -15.32
C TRP A 53 -15.36 -7.42 -15.08
N SER A 54 -15.01 -6.53 -16.01
CA SER A 54 -13.85 -5.65 -15.86
C SER A 54 -14.04 -4.66 -14.71
N ALA A 55 -15.24 -4.08 -14.55
CA ALA A 55 -15.52 -3.17 -13.44
C ALA A 55 -15.46 -3.87 -12.07
N VAL A 56 -16.03 -5.09 -11.97
CA VAL A 56 -16.00 -5.91 -10.76
C VAL A 56 -14.56 -6.25 -10.38
N LEU A 57 -13.78 -6.80 -11.32
CA LEU A 57 -12.37 -7.16 -11.09
C LEU A 57 -11.50 -5.95 -10.77
N GLY A 58 -11.72 -4.83 -11.46
CA GLY A 58 -11.03 -3.57 -11.22
C GLY A 58 -11.28 -3.04 -9.81
N THR A 59 -12.53 -3.10 -9.35
CA THR A 59 -12.94 -2.66 -8.01
C THR A 59 -12.39 -3.55 -6.91
N PHE A 60 -12.44 -4.88 -7.06
CA PHE A 60 -11.84 -5.80 -6.10
C PHE A 60 -10.32 -5.60 -5.98
N ASN A 61 -9.63 -5.38 -7.11
CA ASN A 61 -8.20 -5.08 -7.08
C ASN A 61 -7.92 -3.73 -6.40
N LEU A 62 -8.74 -2.71 -6.68
CA LEU A 62 -8.61 -1.39 -6.04
C LEU A 62 -8.80 -1.49 -4.53
N PHE A 63 -9.87 -2.13 -4.06
CA PHE A 63 -10.15 -2.28 -2.64
C PHE A 63 -9.00 -2.99 -1.91
N HIS A 64 -8.52 -4.09 -2.45
CA HIS A 64 -7.38 -4.80 -1.86
C HIS A 64 -6.09 -3.97 -1.90
N THR A 65 -5.89 -3.17 -2.96
CA THR A 65 -4.76 -2.24 -3.06
C THR A 65 -4.85 -1.19 -1.96
N LEU A 66 -6.03 -0.60 -1.73
CA LEU A 66 -6.27 0.38 -0.67
C LEU A 66 -6.07 -0.25 0.71
N VAL A 67 -6.60 -1.44 0.96
CA VAL A 67 -6.40 -2.16 2.24
C VAL A 67 -4.92 -2.44 2.48
N LEU A 68 -4.19 -2.91 1.46
CA LEU A 68 -2.75 -3.13 1.57
C LEU A 68 -2.00 -1.82 1.77
N PHE A 69 -2.37 -0.76 1.04
CA PHE A 69 -1.77 0.55 1.15
C PHE A 69 -1.96 1.12 2.56
N ILE A 70 -3.17 1.03 3.14
CA ILE A 70 -3.46 1.41 4.53
C ILE A 70 -2.71 0.53 5.54
N ARG A 71 -2.47 -0.75 5.24
CA ARG A 71 -1.66 -1.63 6.11
C ARG A 71 -0.16 -1.39 5.99
N LEU A 72 0.33 -0.96 4.83
CA LEU A 72 1.74 -0.69 4.55
C LEU A 72 2.16 0.73 4.90
N ILE A 73 1.26 1.70 4.76
CA ILE A 73 1.39 3.03 5.37
C ILE A 73 1.01 2.84 6.84
N PRO A 74 1.98 2.75 7.77
CA PRO A 74 1.63 2.64 9.17
C PRO A 74 0.75 3.84 9.56
N PRO A 75 -0.35 3.63 10.30
CA PRO A 75 -1.17 4.75 10.78
C PRO A 75 -0.25 5.68 11.56
N SER A 76 -0.37 6.98 11.27
CA SER A 76 0.49 8.05 11.78
C SER A 76 0.83 7.84 13.25
N LEU A 77 2.06 7.40 13.52
CA LEU A 77 2.66 7.53 14.83
C LEU A 77 2.63 9.03 15.17
N SER A 78 2.31 9.39 16.41
CA SER A 78 2.35 10.79 16.85
C SER A 78 3.69 11.43 16.45
N PRO A 79 3.70 12.70 16.00
CA PRO A 79 4.90 13.36 15.48
C PRO A 79 6.09 13.31 16.47
N GLU A 80 5.80 13.34 17.78
CA GLU A 80 6.78 13.20 18.88
C GLU A 80 7.53 11.86 18.87
N LEU A 81 6.84 10.76 18.55
CA LEU A 81 7.42 9.41 18.55
C LEU A 81 8.22 9.12 17.25
N THR A 82 7.90 9.85 16.18
CA THR A 82 8.61 9.78 14.88
C THR A 82 10.00 10.41 14.97
N GLU A 83 10.16 11.49 15.74
CA GLU A 83 11.45 12.12 15.98
C GLU A 83 12.39 11.21 16.81
N LEU A 84 11.86 10.60 17.87
CA LEU A 84 12.60 9.68 18.73
C LEU A 84 13.05 8.40 17.97
N TYR A 85 12.17 7.82 17.15
CA TYR A 85 12.50 6.66 16.31
C TYR A 85 13.61 6.97 15.29
N THR A 86 13.60 8.17 14.71
CA THR A 86 14.56 8.56 13.67
C THR A 86 15.96 8.76 14.23
N ARG A 87 16.10 9.27 15.47
CA ARG A 87 17.41 9.43 16.12
C ARG A 87 17.98 8.14 16.73
N MET A 88 17.14 7.29 17.30
CA MET A 88 17.61 6.14 18.10
C MET A 88 17.49 4.79 17.37
N PHE A 89 16.44 4.56 16.59
CA PHE A 89 16.11 3.23 16.04
C PHE A 89 16.42 3.05 14.54
N SER A 90 16.63 4.15 13.81
CA SER A 90 17.15 4.13 12.44
C SER A 90 18.49 3.38 12.28
N PRO A 91 19.50 3.55 13.17
CA PRO A 91 20.76 2.81 13.06
C PRO A 91 20.63 1.31 13.42
N LEU A 92 19.56 0.87 14.10
CA LEU A 92 19.40 -0.51 14.57
C LEU A 92 18.68 -1.47 13.59
N LYS A 93 18.34 -1.04 12.37
CA LYS A 93 17.67 -1.87 11.33
C LYS A 93 16.41 -2.62 11.81
N VAL A 94 15.69 -2.10 12.80
CA VAL A 94 14.48 -2.74 13.32
C VAL A 94 13.30 -2.49 12.39
N SER A 95 12.53 -3.55 12.10
CA SER A 95 11.29 -3.45 11.33
C SER A 95 10.28 -2.57 12.06
N ARG A 96 9.73 -1.56 11.36
CA ARG A 96 8.70 -0.63 11.86
C ARG A 96 7.50 -1.33 12.51
N LYS A 97 7.21 -2.59 12.14
CA LYS A 97 6.17 -3.40 12.76
C LYS A 97 6.50 -3.84 14.21
N HIS A 98 7.73 -4.29 14.47
CA HIS A 98 8.13 -4.69 15.82
C HIS A 98 8.25 -3.48 16.75
N PHE A 99 8.73 -2.35 16.23
CA PHE A 99 8.80 -1.11 17.01
C PHE A 99 7.41 -0.61 17.44
N LYS A 100 6.38 -0.76 16.58
CA LYS A 100 5.01 -0.38 16.90
C LYS A 100 4.34 -1.32 17.93
N GLU A 101 4.65 -2.61 17.88
CA GLU A 101 4.17 -3.56 18.89
C GLU A 101 4.75 -3.25 20.27
N LEU A 102 6.06 -2.93 20.33
CA LEU A 102 6.76 -2.58 21.55
C LEU A 102 6.30 -1.23 22.14
N THR A 103 5.97 -0.25 21.29
CA THR A 103 5.51 1.07 21.74
C THR A 103 4.03 1.12 22.13
N LYS A 104 3.27 0.04 21.93
CA LYS A 104 1.87 -0.04 22.33
C LYS A 104 1.69 -0.10 23.86
N GLU A 105 2.69 -0.60 24.57
CA GLU A 105 2.70 -0.70 26.05
C GLU A 105 3.71 0.28 26.70
N ALA A 106 4.44 1.07 25.90
CA ALA A 106 5.43 2.00 26.42
C ALA A 106 4.83 3.40 26.64
N SER A 107 4.97 3.94 27.84
CA SER A 107 4.68 5.36 28.11
C SER A 107 5.94 6.19 27.92
N VAL A 108 5.85 7.30 27.18
CA VAL A 108 6.96 8.25 27.04
C VAL A 108 7.05 9.06 28.33
N LEU A 109 8.16 8.92 29.06
CA LEU A 109 8.46 9.74 30.24
C LEU A 109 9.56 10.74 29.89
N THR A 110 9.28 12.03 30.04
CA THR A 110 10.28 13.09 29.96
C THR A 110 10.98 13.17 31.33
N LEU A 111 12.28 12.84 31.38
CA LEU A 111 13.08 12.96 32.59
C LEU A 111 13.72 14.34 32.67
N ASP A 112 13.62 14.98 33.83
CA ASP A 112 14.32 16.22 34.13
C ASP A 112 15.75 15.94 34.63
N PRO A 113 16.66 16.93 34.58
CA PRO A 113 18.04 16.76 35.02
C PRO A 113 18.12 16.40 36.52
N GLY A 114 18.34 15.13 36.83
CA GLY A 114 18.43 14.61 38.20
C GLY A 114 17.55 13.40 38.49
N ASP A 115 16.63 13.03 37.60
CA ASP A 115 15.76 11.88 37.82
C ASP A 115 16.46 10.54 37.53
N SER A 116 16.14 9.55 38.35
CA SER A 116 16.65 8.18 38.22
C SER A 116 15.74 7.38 37.30
N TYR A 117 16.28 6.78 36.23
CA TYR A 117 15.52 5.81 35.45
C TYR A 117 15.35 4.54 36.32
N ALA A 118 14.13 4.10 36.55
CA ALA A 118 13.79 2.84 37.23
C ALA A 118 12.68 2.13 36.47
#